data_AF-D5DJ33-F1
#
_entry.id   AF-D5DJ33-F1
#
_cell.length_a   1.000
_cell.length_b   1.000
_cell.length_c   1.000
_cell.angle_alpha   90.00
_cell.angle_beta   90.00
_cell.angle_gamma   90.00
#
_symmetry.space_group_name_H-M   'P 1'
#
loop_
_entity.id
_entity.type
_entity.pdbx_description
1 polymer ?
#
loop_
_entity_poly.entity_id
_entity_poly.type
_entity_poly.pdbx_seq_one_letter_code
_entity_poly.pdbx_strand_id
1 'polypeptide(L)'
;MNNYKNDNTARRYIAHVSIFGTTQIHLRNPYIIAWWSAAFPGFGHLLLSKYLRGFVLFVWEVVINIKSHVNLAMIYSFQGNIDMAKDVLNTR
;
A
#
# COMPACT_ATOMS: atom_id res chain seq x y z
N MET A 1 -47.52 -2.84 -30.92
CA MET A 1 -46.59 -2.10 -30.05
C MET A 1 -45.87 -3.08 -29.14
N ASN A 2 -44.57 -3.26 -29.35
CA ASN A 2 -43.76 -4.16 -28.53
C ASN A 2 -43.35 -3.44 -27.25
N ASN A 3 -44.02 -3.76 -26.13
CA ASN A 3 -43.71 -3.18 -24.84
C ASN A 3 -42.73 -4.09 -24.07
N TYR A 4 -41.53 -3.53 -23.87
CA TYR A 4 -40.50 -3.83 -22.88
C TYR A 4 -40.36 -5.26 -22.35
N LYS A 5 -39.24 -5.91 -22.69
CA LYS A 5 -38.72 -7.09 -21.98
C LYS A 5 -37.48 -6.67 -21.19
N ASN A 6 -37.58 -6.66 -19.87
CA ASN A 6 -36.48 -6.32 -18.96
C ASN A 6 -35.53 -7.52 -18.83
N ASP A 7 -34.33 -7.40 -19.38
CA ASP A 7 -33.23 -8.32 -19.17
C ASP A 7 -32.56 -8.00 -17.83
N ASN A 8 -32.99 -8.68 -16.76
CA ASN A 8 -32.37 -8.55 -15.43
C ASN A 8 -30.95 -9.16 -15.37
N THR A 9 -30.08 -8.78 -16.30
CA THR A 9 -28.65 -9.07 -16.28
C THR A 9 -27.98 -8.09 -15.31
N ALA A 10 -28.07 -8.42 -14.02
CA ALA A 10 -27.40 -7.83 -12.86
C ALA A 10 -27.60 -6.31 -12.61
N ARG A 11 -28.35 -5.98 -11.55
CA ARG A 11 -28.61 -4.59 -11.13
C ARG A 11 -27.40 -3.85 -10.52
N ARG A 12 -26.32 -4.56 -10.11
CA ARG A 12 -25.07 -3.94 -9.62
C ARG A 12 -23.89 -4.93 -9.63
N TYR A 13 -22.91 -4.75 -10.51
CA TYR A 13 -21.58 -5.39 -10.36
C TYR A 13 -20.68 -4.48 -9.52
N ILE A 14 -20.30 -4.92 -8.32
CA ILE A 14 -19.60 -4.13 -7.29
C ILE A 14 -18.08 -4.37 -7.26
N ALA A 15 -17.61 -5.34 -8.05
CA ALA A 15 -16.23 -5.77 -8.10
C ALA A 15 -15.94 -6.46 -9.44
N HIS A 16 -14.83 -6.08 -10.06
CA HIS A 16 -14.39 -6.60 -11.34
C HIS A 16 -13.35 -7.70 -11.13
N VAL A 17 -13.57 -8.84 -11.77
CA VAL A 17 -12.82 -10.08 -11.54
C VAL A 17 -11.99 -10.46 -12.78
N SER A 18 -10.68 -10.69 -12.59
CA SER A 18 -9.64 -10.90 -13.60
C SER A 18 -8.57 -11.82 -13.00
N ILE A 19 -7.88 -12.58 -13.84
CA ILE A 19 -6.85 -13.58 -13.49
C ILE A 19 -5.66 -12.98 -12.71
N PHE A 20 -5.46 -11.67 -12.74
CA PHE A 20 -4.36 -10.99 -12.04
C PHE A 20 -4.80 -10.00 -10.95
N GLY A 21 -6.08 -9.91 -10.61
CA GLY A 21 -6.52 -9.16 -9.43
C GLY A 21 -7.84 -8.41 -9.58
N THR A 22 -8.59 -8.37 -8.48
CA THR A 22 -10.04 -8.15 -8.47
C THR A 22 -10.45 -7.36 -7.24
N THR A 23 -10.34 -6.04 -7.33
CA THR A 23 -10.59 -5.19 -6.15
C THR A 23 -12.07 -4.84 -6.08
N GLN A 24 -12.74 -5.39 -5.05
CA GLN A 24 -14.03 -4.89 -4.61
C GLN A 24 -13.89 -3.39 -4.29
N ILE A 25 -14.75 -2.57 -4.88
CA ILE A 25 -14.78 -1.13 -4.58
C ILE A 25 -15.58 -0.97 -3.28
N HIS A 26 -14.91 -1.23 -2.15
CA HIS A 26 -15.45 -0.84 -0.86
C HIS A 26 -15.24 0.66 -0.70
N LEU A 27 -16.31 1.40 -0.37
CA LEU A 27 -16.20 2.84 -0.12
C LEU A 27 -15.33 3.05 1.14
N ARG A 28 -14.08 3.47 0.95
CA ARG A 28 -13.17 3.89 2.01
C ARG A 28 -12.79 5.34 1.76
N ASN A 29 -12.53 6.08 2.83
CA ASN A 29 -12.08 7.45 2.70
C ASN A 29 -10.74 7.48 1.93
N PRO A 30 -10.68 8.14 0.75
CA PRO A 30 -9.49 8.15 -0.08
C PRO A 30 -8.30 8.82 0.60
N TYR A 31 -8.53 9.75 1.53
CA TYR A 31 -7.45 10.41 2.27
C TYR A 31 -6.69 9.44 3.17
N ILE A 32 -7.38 8.48 3.79
CA ILE A 32 -6.75 7.46 4.63
C ILE A 32 -5.85 6.58 3.76
N ILE A 33 -6.34 6.14 2.61
CA ILE A 33 -5.56 5.30 1.67
C ILE A 33 -4.36 6.08 1.12
N ALA A 34 -4.53 7.36 0.78
CA ALA A 34 -3.45 8.21 0.30
C ALA A 34 -2.36 8.40 1.36
N TRP A 35 -2.76 8.70 2.60
CA TRP A 35 -1.83 8.85 3.72
C TRP A 35 -1.02 7.59 3.97
N TRP A 36 -1.69 6.42 4.03
CA TRP A 36 -1.02 5.14 4.21
C TRP A 36 -0.21 4.69 3.00
N SER A 37 -0.49 5.21 1.81
CA SER A 37 0.34 4.98 0.62
C SER A 37 1.62 5.81 0.65
N ALA A 38 1.58 7.02 1.25
CA ALA A 38 2.73 7.90 1.38
C ALA A 38 3.65 7.50 2.54
N ALA A 39 3.08 7.06 3.66
CA ALA A 39 3.84 6.71 4.86
C ALA A 39 4.59 5.37 4.74
N PHE A 40 3.99 4.38 4.07
CA PHE A 40 4.57 3.04 3.94
C PHE A 40 4.14 2.41 2.61
N PRO A 41 4.97 2.47 1.55
CA PRO A 41 4.70 1.84 0.27
C PRO A 41 4.43 0.33 0.41
N GLY A 42 3.15 -0.03 0.51
CA GLY A 42 2.69 -1.40 0.69
C GLY A 42 1.34 -1.45 1.40
N PHE A 43 1.17 -0.64 2.45
CA PHE A 43 -0.10 -0.57 3.20
C PHE A 43 -1.26 -0.04 2.36
N GLY A 44 -1.03 0.95 1.50
CA GLY A 44 -2.06 1.44 0.57
C GLY A 44 -2.63 0.35 -0.34
N HIS A 45 -1.78 -0.56 -0.82
CA HIS A 45 -2.19 -1.69 -1.64
C HIS A 45 -2.93 -2.77 -0.84
N LEU A 46 -2.51 -3.01 0.41
CA LEU A 46 -3.22 -3.90 1.34
C LEU A 46 -4.63 -3.36 1.68
N LEU A 47 -4.76 -2.04 1.91
CA LEU A 47 -6.04 -1.38 2.19
C LEU A 47 -7.02 -1.41 1.02
N LEU A 48 -6.50 -1.50 -0.21
CA LEU A 48 -7.28 -1.64 -1.44
C LEU A 48 -7.53 -3.12 -1.82
N SER A 49 -7.24 -4.06 -0.91
CA SER A 49 -7.37 -5.51 -1.14
C SER A 49 -6.51 -6.04 -2.30
N LYS A 50 -5.43 -5.33 -2.67
CA LYS A 50 -4.41 -5.77 -3.64
C LYS A 50 -3.28 -6.48 -2.91
N TYR A 51 -3.60 -7.62 -2.30
CA TYR A 51 -2.71 -8.31 -1.37
C TYR A 51 -1.37 -8.74 -1.98
N LEU A 52 -1.34 -9.31 -3.19
CA LEU A 52 -0.10 -9.78 -3.80
C LEU A 52 0.93 -8.65 -3.95
N ARG A 53 0.51 -7.52 -4.55
CA ARG A 53 1.39 -6.36 -4.75
C ARG A 53 1.70 -5.65 -3.45
N GLY A 54 0.70 -5.50 -2.57
CA GLY A 54 0.88 -4.87 -1.27
C GLY A 54 1.84 -5.63 -0.39
N PHE A 55 1.80 -6.97 -0.42
CA PHE A 55 2.69 -7.82 0.34
C PHE A 55 4.12 -7.78 -0.21
N VAL A 56 4.31 -7.83 -1.53
CA VAL A 56 5.65 -7.70 -2.14
C VAL A 56 6.29 -6.37 -1.75
N LEU A 57 5.55 -5.26 -1.86
CA LEU A 57 6.04 -3.93 -1.49
C LEU A 57 6.30 -3.82 0.02
N PHE A 58 5.40 -4.37 0.84
CA PHE A 58 5.55 -4.37 2.30
C PHE A 58 6.81 -5.14 2.75
N VAL A 59 7.02 -6.36 2.22
CA VAL A 59 8.20 -7.17 2.53
C VAL A 59 9.47 -6.46 2.05
N TRP A 60 9.43 -5.88 0.85
CA TRP A 60 10.55 -5.11 0.31
C TRP A 60 10.94 -3.94 1.21
N GLU A 61 9.94 -3.20 1.72
CA GLU A 61 10.17 -2.09 2.64
C GLU A 61 10.77 -2.55 3.97
N VAL A 62 10.29 -3.66 4.54
CA VAL A 62 10.87 -4.25 5.76
C VAL A 62 12.33 -4.67 5.52
N VAL A 63 12.63 -5.31 4.39
CA VAL A 63 13.99 -5.71 4.04
C VAL A 63 14.91 -4.50 3.92
N ILE A 64 14.46 -3.43 3.26
CA ILE A 64 15.22 -2.18 3.16
C ILE A 64 15.44 -1.60 4.56
N ASN A 65 14.40 -1.46 5.37
CA ASN A 65 14.50 -0.89 6.72
C ASN A 65 15.53 -1.60 7.60
N ILE A 66 15.58 -2.94 7.51
CA ILE A 66 16.58 -3.75 8.23
C ILE A 66 17.98 -3.53 7.64
N LYS A 67 18.13 -3.56 6.32
CA LYS A 67 19.43 -3.40 5.65
C LYS A 67 20.03 -2.01 5.81
N SER A 68 19.20 -0.97 5.88
CA SER A 68 19.65 0.41 6.04
C SER A 68 19.82 0.81 7.51
N HIS A 69 19.54 -0.07 8.47
CA HIS A 69 19.64 0.26 9.90
C HIS A 69 18.87 1.54 10.28
N VAL A 70 17.75 1.83 9.62
CA VAL A 70 16.99 3.09 9.77
C VAL A 70 16.56 3.35 11.21
N ASN A 71 16.23 2.30 11.97
CA ASN A 71 15.87 2.45 13.39
C ASN A 71 17.03 3.00 14.23
N LEU A 72 18.25 2.56 13.96
CA LEU A 72 19.44 3.03 14.67
C LEU A 72 19.81 4.46 14.23
N ALA A 73 19.68 4.75 12.93
CA ALA A 73 19.88 6.09 12.40
C ALA A 73 18.88 7.11 12.98
N MET A 74 17.61 6.72 13.19
CA MET A 74 16.59 7.57 13.83
C MET A 74 16.97 7.91 15.27
N ILE A 75 17.46 6.95 16.05
CA ILE A 75 17.90 7.18 17.44
C ILE A 75 19.03 8.22 17.47
N TYR A 76 20.06 8.07 16.62
CA TYR A 76 21.16 9.03 16.56
C TYR A 76 20.72 10.40 16.05
N SER A 77 19.75 10.45 15.13
CA SER A 77 19.16 11.70 14.64
C SER A 77 18.43 12.46 15.74
N PHE A 78 17.64 11.78 16.57
CA PHE A 78 16.94 12.41 17.70
C PHE A 78 17.87 12.85 18.82
N GLN A 79 19.03 12.21 18.98
CA GLN A 79 20.07 12.63 19.92
C GLN A 79 20.91 13.82 19.40
N GLY A 80 20.67 14.28 18.15
CA GLY A 80 21.44 15.35 17.53
C GLY A 80 22.81 14.91 16.98
N ASN A 81 23.12 13.61 17.03
CA ASN A 81 24.38 13.07 16.50
C ASN A 81 24.22 12.65 15.03
N ILE A 82 24.23 13.65 14.16
CA ILE A 82 23.98 13.47 12.72
C ILE A 82 25.12 12.72 12.03
N ASP A 83 26.35 12.85 12.52
CA ASP A 83 27.52 12.17 11.95
C ASP A 83 27.43 10.66 12.16
N MET A 84 27.09 10.21 13.38
CA MET A 84 26.86 8.79 13.64
C MET A 84 25.62 8.25 12.93
N ALA A 85 24.57 9.07 12.75
CA ALA A 85 23.41 8.66 11.96
C ALA A 85 23.78 8.35 10.50
N LYS A 86 24.69 9.15 9.90
CA LYS A 86 25.17 8.93 8.53
C LYS A 86 26.06 7.70 8.40
N ASP A 87 26.94 7.47 9.36
CA ASP A 87 27.86 6.31 9.34
C ASP A 87 27.10 4.99 9.44
N VAL A 88 26.06 4.94 10.27
CA VAL A 88 25.19 3.76 10.44
C VAL A 88 24.38 3.42 9.20
N LEU A 89 24.02 4.42 8.40
CA LEU A 89 23.26 4.23 7.16
C LEU A 89 24.07 3.59 6.04
N ASN A 90 25.36 3.27 6.26
CA ASN A 90 26.30 2.65 5.31
C ASN A 90 26.07 3.13 3.85
N THR A 91 26.37 4.41 3.63
CA THR A 91 26.13 5.11 2.35
C THR A 91 27.20 4.81 1.27
N ARG A 92 27.99 3.73 1.43
CA ARG A 92 29.11 3.37 0.54
C ARG A 92 28.82 2.14 -0.31
#